data_AF-A0A367YZA7-F1
#
_entry.id   AF-A0A367YZA7-F1
#
_cell.length_a   1.000
_cell.length_b   1.000
_cell.length_c   1.000
_cell.angle_alpha   90.00
_cell.angle_beta   90.00
_cell.angle_gamma   90.00
#
_symmetry.space_group_name_H-M   'P 1'
#
loop_
_entity.id
_entity.type
_entity.pdbx_description
1 polymer ?
#
loop_
_entity_poly.entity_id
_entity_poly.type
_entity_poly.pdbx_seq_one_letter_code
_entity_poly.pdbx_strand_id
1 'polypeptide(L)'
;MSSELPWHLVPPGSGRGGGLGTKVVLSPRAALPFLRTQRSGVLVWVGSTIPVTTPPFLGPYVASKAAFDSLAVMTSYEVSQFGIETTIVMPGAIPQGTNHFGGASPASDTAVSAEYALLDPLVARTHAAHDGLFKPGATADPQEVAAEISRVLSLPRGEKPFRSVVDASHAGVDHVVAFADLTREAFVRRLGFAETLELKP
;
A
#
# COMPACT_ATOMS: atom_id res chain seq x y z
N MET A 1 24.82 -17.84 11.68
CA MET A 1 24.69 -16.81 12.73
C MET A 1 23.36 -16.11 12.49
N SER A 2 22.38 -16.38 13.36
CA SER A 2 21.01 -15.87 13.26
C SER A 2 20.99 -14.45 13.79
N SER A 3 20.56 -13.47 12.98
CA SER A 3 20.36 -12.10 13.41
C SER A 3 18.86 -11.82 13.52
N GLU A 4 18.28 -12.15 14.68
CA GLU A 4 16.98 -11.63 15.07
C GLU A 4 17.16 -10.19 15.59
N LEU A 5 16.39 -9.24 15.06
CA LEU A 5 16.35 -7.86 15.54
C LEU A 5 15.39 -7.75 16.73
N PRO A 6 15.77 -7.08 17.84
CA PRO A 6 14.99 -7.05 19.07
C PRO A 6 14.02 -5.87 19.06
N TRP A 7 12.71 -6.13 18.98
CA TRP A 7 11.70 -5.13 19.31
C TRP A 7 10.77 -5.74 20.37
N HIS A 8 10.93 -5.27 21.60
CA HIS A 8 10.26 -5.78 22.78
C HIS A 8 8.73 -5.55 22.72
N LEU A 9 8.01 -6.58 23.15
CA LEU A 9 6.55 -6.64 23.27
C LEU A 9 6.05 -5.68 24.37
N VAL A 10 5.01 -4.90 24.09
CA VAL A 10 4.14 -4.31 25.11
C VAL A 10 2.85 -5.15 25.15
N PRO A 11 2.46 -5.74 26.29
CA PRO A 11 1.25 -6.55 26.37
C PRO A 11 0.00 -5.65 26.39
N PRO A 12 -1.09 -6.00 25.68
CA PRO A 12 -2.33 -5.23 25.72
C PRO A 12 -3.10 -5.47 27.03
N GLY A 13 -3.53 -4.37 27.64
CA GLY A 13 -4.38 -4.35 28.82
C GLY A 13 -5.75 -4.97 28.57
N SER A 14 -6.27 -5.61 29.62
CA SER A 14 -7.57 -6.30 29.66
C SER A 14 -8.73 -5.30 29.57
N GLY A 15 -9.44 -5.28 28.44
CA GLY A 15 -10.71 -4.60 28.28
C GLY A 15 -11.72 -5.52 27.59
N ARG A 16 -12.72 -6.00 28.32
CA ARG A 16 -13.87 -6.74 27.77
C ARG A 16 -14.81 -5.74 27.09
N GLY A 17 -15.14 -5.98 25.82
CA GLY A 17 -16.18 -5.26 25.08
C GLY A 17 -16.56 -6.05 23.84
N GLY A 18 -17.74 -6.67 23.86
CA GLY A 18 -18.28 -7.44 22.74
C GLY A 18 -18.76 -6.52 21.62
N GLY A 19 -18.04 -6.57 20.51
CA GLY A 19 -18.43 -6.07 19.19
C GLY A 19 -17.49 -6.73 18.20
N LEU A 20 -17.97 -7.18 17.03
CA LEU A 20 -17.11 -7.64 15.95
C LEU A 20 -16.31 -6.45 15.42
N GLY A 21 -15.26 -6.07 16.15
CA GLY A 21 -14.38 -4.96 15.82
C GLY A 21 -13.43 -5.39 14.72
N THR A 22 -13.56 -4.77 13.56
CA THR A 22 -12.55 -4.79 12.49
C THR A 22 -11.18 -4.42 13.08
N LYS A 23 -10.23 -5.36 13.09
CA LYS A 23 -8.88 -5.12 13.61
C LYS A 23 -8.00 -4.55 12.50
N VAL A 24 -7.66 -3.27 12.60
CA VAL A 24 -6.61 -2.64 11.78
C VAL A 24 -5.26 -3.01 12.39
N VAL A 25 -4.36 -3.67 11.65
CA VAL A 25 -3.06 -4.10 12.18
C VAL A 25 -1.90 -3.71 11.25
N LEU A 26 -0.84 -3.15 11.84
CA LEU A 26 0.30 -2.53 11.15
C LEU A 26 1.43 -3.52 10.79
N SER A 27 1.41 -4.76 11.30
CA SER A 27 2.38 -5.81 10.93
C SER A 27 1.67 -7.15 10.74
N PRO A 28 1.71 -7.74 9.52
CA PRO A 28 1.11 -9.04 9.26
C PRO A 28 1.64 -10.13 10.21
N ARG A 29 2.94 -10.11 10.55
CA ARG A 29 3.55 -11.12 11.43
C ARG A 29 2.90 -11.20 12.81
N ALA A 30 2.56 -10.05 13.40
CA ALA A 30 1.91 -10.01 14.71
C ALA A 30 0.40 -10.29 14.61
N ALA A 31 -0.24 -9.86 13.53
CA ALA A 31 -1.69 -9.99 13.32
C ALA A 31 -2.13 -11.41 12.96
N LEU A 32 -1.40 -12.04 12.04
CA LEU A 32 -1.81 -13.25 11.34
C LEU A 32 -2.06 -14.44 12.27
N PRO A 33 -1.31 -14.68 13.36
CA PRO A 33 -1.67 -15.74 14.30
C PRO A 33 -3.10 -15.60 14.86
N PHE A 34 -3.52 -14.37 15.19
CA PHE A 34 -4.86 -14.10 15.70
C PHE A 34 -5.92 -14.22 14.62
N LEU A 35 -5.69 -13.61 13.45
CA LEU A 35 -6.64 -13.64 12.33
C LEU A 35 -6.86 -15.07 11.81
N ARG A 36 -5.78 -15.88 11.72
CA ARG A 36 -5.88 -17.29 11.29
C ARG A 36 -6.70 -18.13 12.26
N THR A 37 -6.55 -17.88 13.57
CA THR A 37 -7.37 -18.55 14.61
C THR A 37 -8.83 -18.14 14.50
N GLN A 38 -9.10 -16.85 14.22
CA GLN A 38 -10.45 -16.31 14.08
C GLN A 38 -11.14 -16.71 12.77
N ARG A 39 -10.37 -17.17 11.77
CA ARG A 39 -10.86 -17.53 10.43
C ARG A 39 -11.63 -16.38 9.75
N SER A 40 -11.30 -15.15 10.13
CA SER A 40 -12.02 -13.94 9.75
C SER A 40 -11.15 -12.72 10.03
N GLY A 41 -11.26 -11.71 9.18
CA GLY A 41 -10.58 -10.42 9.35
C GLY A 41 -10.23 -9.78 8.02
N VAL A 42 -9.57 -8.62 8.08
CA VAL A 42 -9.18 -7.84 6.89
C VAL A 42 -7.73 -7.38 7.07
N LEU A 43 -6.89 -7.62 6.07
CA LEU A 43 -5.59 -6.97 5.93
C LEU A 43 -5.73 -5.76 5.01
N VAL A 44 -5.50 -4.57 5.56
CA VAL A 44 -5.45 -3.32 4.80
C VAL A 44 -3.99 -2.97 4.55
N TRP A 45 -3.61 -2.90 3.29
CA TRP A 45 -2.27 -2.48 2.87
C TRP A 45 -2.34 -1.07 2.33
N VAL A 46 -1.51 -0.16 2.87
CA VAL A 46 -1.37 1.20 2.31
C VAL A 46 -0.24 1.19 1.29
N GLY A 47 -0.62 0.96 0.04
CA GLY A 47 0.25 0.91 -1.13
C GLY A 47 0.71 2.30 -1.58
N SER A 48 0.75 2.49 -2.89
CA SER A 48 1.03 3.77 -3.57
C SER A 48 0.72 3.62 -5.05
N THR A 49 0.35 4.70 -5.72
CA THR A 49 0.29 4.73 -7.19
C THR A 49 1.66 4.75 -7.87
N ILE A 50 2.73 5.02 -7.11
CA ILE A 50 4.09 5.24 -7.64
C ILE A 50 4.65 4.09 -8.48
N PRO A 51 4.33 2.79 -8.24
CA PRO A 51 4.83 1.71 -9.10
C PRO A 51 4.26 1.76 -10.52
N VAL A 52 3.13 2.46 -10.71
CA VAL A 52 2.50 2.64 -12.02
C VAL A 52 2.96 3.94 -12.67
N THR A 53 2.99 5.06 -11.94
CA THR A 53 3.34 6.37 -12.52
C THR A 53 4.84 6.61 -12.68
N THR A 54 5.66 6.06 -11.78
CA THR A 54 7.13 6.03 -11.83
C THR A 54 7.81 7.33 -12.32
N PRO A 55 7.67 8.46 -11.58
CA PRO A 55 8.41 9.67 -11.87
C PRO A 55 9.93 9.51 -11.63
N PRO A 56 10.77 10.34 -12.26
CA PRO A 56 12.22 10.28 -12.10
C PRO A 56 12.67 10.65 -10.66
N PHE A 57 13.90 10.27 -10.33
CA PHE A 57 14.59 10.61 -9.06
C PHE A 57 14.02 9.97 -7.79
N LEU A 58 13.08 9.01 -7.91
CA LEU A 58 12.48 8.29 -6.79
C LEU A 58 12.77 6.78 -6.80
N GLY A 59 13.87 6.36 -7.45
CA GLY A 59 14.20 4.95 -7.69
C GLY A 59 14.05 4.02 -6.47
N PRO A 60 14.74 4.26 -5.33
CA PRO A 60 14.60 3.43 -4.14
C PRO A 60 13.18 3.38 -3.58
N TYR A 61 12.46 4.52 -3.61
CA TYR A 61 11.08 4.59 -3.16
C TYR A 61 10.15 3.76 -4.06
N VAL A 62 10.25 3.93 -5.39
CA VAL A 62 9.49 3.15 -6.38
C VAL A 62 9.75 1.66 -6.20
N ALA A 63 11.02 1.26 -6.10
CA ALA A 63 11.40 -0.14 -5.89
C ALA A 63 10.79 -0.70 -4.60
N SER A 64 10.86 0.05 -3.49
CA SER A 64 10.30 -0.38 -2.21
C SER A 64 8.77 -0.55 -2.28
N LYS A 65 8.06 0.36 -2.94
CA LYS A 65 6.60 0.32 -3.06
C LYS A 65 6.14 -0.75 -4.05
N ALA A 66 6.88 -1.00 -5.12
CA ALA A 66 6.61 -2.11 -6.04
C ALA A 66 6.79 -3.47 -5.36
N ALA A 67 7.86 -3.63 -4.56
CA ALA A 67 8.09 -4.84 -3.77
C ALA A 67 6.99 -5.05 -2.71
N PHE A 68 6.58 -3.98 -2.03
CA PHE A 68 5.50 -4.02 -1.05
C PHE A 68 4.14 -4.40 -1.68
N ASP A 69 3.84 -3.87 -2.87
CA ASP A 69 2.62 -4.23 -3.61
C ASP A 69 2.60 -5.74 -3.96
N SER A 70 3.72 -6.24 -4.47
CA SER A 70 3.87 -7.67 -4.79
C SER A 70 3.73 -8.55 -3.54
N LEU A 71 4.27 -8.11 -2.40
CA LEU A 71 4.12 -8.80 -1.12
C LEU A 71 2.65 -8.85 -0.67
N ALA A 72 1.91 -7.75 -0.80
CA ALA A 72 0.49 -7.69 -0.46
C ALA A 72 -0.33 -8.66 -1.32
N VAL A 73 -0.06 -8.70 -2.64
CA VAL A 73 -0.71 -9.62 -3.59
C VAL A 73 -0.40 -11.07 -3.25
N MET A 74 0.87 -11.43 -3.01
CA MET A 74 1.21 -12.82 -2.66
C MET A 74 0.59 -13.24 -1.34
N THR A 75 0.58 -12.33 -0.35
CA THR A 75 -0.03 -12.60 0.95
C THR A 75 -1.53 -12.84 0.81
N SER A 76 -2.23 -12.14 -0.09
CA SER A 76 -3.68 -12.29 -0.27
C SER A 76 -4.08 -13.72 -0.65
N TYR A 77 -3.29 -14.36 -1.53
CA TYR A 77 -3.50 -15.75 -1.95
C TYR A 77 -3.43 -16.73 -0.78
N GLU A 78 -2.48 -16.53 0.13
CA GLU A 78 -2.28 -17.41 1.27
C GLU A 78 -3.35 -17.20 2.35
N VAL A 79 -3.69 -15.94 2.64
CA VAL A 79 -4.57 -15.59 3.75
C VAL A 79 -6.05 -15.77 3.42
N SER A 80 -6.42 -15.78 2.13
CA SER A 80 -7.79 -16.07 1.68
C SER A 80 -8.29 -17.43 2.19
N GLN A 81 -7.38 -18.41 2.27
CA GLN A 81 -7.67 -19.77 2.78
C GLN A 81 -7.94 -19.80 4.28
N PHE A 82 -7.62 -18.71 4.98
CA PHE A 82 -7.94 -18.48 6.38
C PHE A 82 -9.17 -17.58 6.56
N GLY A 83 -9.93 -17.28 5.51
CA GLY A 83 -11.09 -16.40 5.59
C GLY A 83 -10.73 -14.94 5.88
N ILE A 84 -9.50 -14.54 5.58
CA ILE A 84 -8.99 -13.19 5.78
C ILE A 84 -9.07 -12.45 4.44
N GLU A 85 -9.82 -11.36 4.41
CA GLU A 85 -9.90 -10.47 3.26
C GLU A 85 -8.62 -9.63 3.14
N THR A 86 -8.30 -9.22 1.92
CA THR A 86 -7.19 -8.30 1.66
C THR A 86 -7.68 -7.16 0.80
N THR A 87 -7.29 -5.94 1.18
CA THR A 87 -7.52 -4.73 0.38
C THR A 87 -6.25 -3.89 0.34
N ILE A 88 -5.91 -3.38 -0.84
CA ILE A 88 -4.75 -2.52 -1.06
C ILE A 88 -5.26 -1.12 -1.40
N VAL A 89 -5.17 -0.21 -0.44
CA VAL A 89 -5.47 1.20 -0.66
C VAL A 89 -4.24 1.86 -1.26
N MET A 90 -4.39 2.53 -2.40
CA MET A 90 -3.31 3.09 -3.21
C MET A 90 -3.44 4.62 -3.27
N PRO A 91 -2.80 5.34 -2.33
CA PRO A 91 -2.73 6.79 -2.40
C PRO A 91 -1.88 7.28 -3.56
N GLY A 92 -2.35 8.35 -4.20
CA GLY A 92 -1.61 9.20 -5.12
C GLY A 92 -0.67 10.16 -4.40
N ALA A 93 -0.18 11.17 -5.12
CA ALA A 93 0.62 12.22 -4.52
C ALA A 93 -0.25 13.07 -3.56
N ILE A 94 0.28 13.33 -2.37
CA ILE A 94 -0.40 14.10 -1.30
C ILE A 94 0.54 15.24 -0.86
N PRO A 95 0.46 16.41 -1.47
CA PRO A 95 1.35 17.54 -1.20
C PRO A 95 0.98 18.30 0.08
N GLN A 96 -0.26 18.18 0.59
CA GLN A 96 -0.73 18.86 1.79
C GLN A 96 -0.68 17.93 3.02
N GLY A 97 -0.34 18.48 4.21
CA GLY A 97 -0.46 17.79 5.49
C GLY A 97 0.53 16.63 5.75
N THR A 98 1.16 16.10 4.71
CA THR A 98 2.34 15.25 4.83
C THR A 98 3.52 16.00 4.24
N ASN A 99 4.61 16.10 4.98
CA ASN A 99 5.86 16.61 4.44
C ASN A 99 6.47 15.56 3.50
N HIS A 100 5.81 15.32 2.35
CA HIS A 100 6.03 14.18 1.46
C HIS A 100 7.51 14.03 1.06
N PHE A 101 8.23 15.15 1.01
CA PHE A 101 9.66 15.22 0.71
C PHE A 101 10.55 15.81 1.81
N GLY A 102 10.03 16.53 2.81
CA GLY A 102 10.93 17.20 3.76
C GLY A 102 11.51 16.29 4.85
N GLY A 103 11.21 14.99 4.82
CA GLY A 103 12.01 13.93 5.46
C GLY A 103 12.80 13.07 4.47
N ALA A 104 12.75 13.38 3.16
CA ALA A 104 13.51 12.65 2.15
C ALA A 104 14.97 13.04 2.24
N SER A 105 15.83 12.07 2.52
CA SER A 105 17.27 12.28 2.52
C SER A 105 17.80 12.24 1.08
N PRO A 106 18.76 13.12 0.73
CA PRO A 106 19.51 12.96 -0.52
C PRO A 106 20.28 11.64 -0.50
N ALA A 107 20.79 11.24 -1.67
CA ALA A 107 21.71 10.11 -1.76
C ALA A 107 22.90 10.34 -0.80
N SER A 108 23.26 9.29 -0.04
CA SER A 108 24.31 9.39 0.98
C SER A 108 25.72 9.45 0.39
N ASP A 109 25.91 8.95 -0.83
CA ASP A 109 27.18 9.00 -1.54
C ASP A 109 27.28 10.30 -2.35
N THR A 110 27.93 11.29 -1.77
CA THR A 110 28.09 12.61 -2.37
C THR A 110 29.11 12.62 -3.52
N ALA A 111 30.07 11.69 -3.52
CA ALA A 111 31.04 11.58 -4.60
C ALA A 111 30.37 11.10 -5.88
N VAL A 112 29.56 10.03 -5.78
CA VAL A 112 28.74 9.56 -6.90
C VAL A 112 27.71 10.62 -7.30
N SER A 113 27.07 11.29 -6.35
CA SER A 113 26.09 12.34 -6.67
C SER A 113 26.71 13.49 -7.47
N ALA A 114 27.97 13.86 -7.21
CA ALA A 114 28.68 14.89 -7.96
C ALA A 114 28.93 14.50 -9.43
N GLU A 115 29.10 13.21 -9.73
CA GLU A 115 29.20 12.71 -11.12
C GLU A 115 27.90 12.92 -11.91
N TYR A 116 26.76 13.08 -11.22
CA TYR A 116 25.43 13.30 -11.81
C TYR A 116 25.02 14.79 -11.86
N ALA A 117 25.94 15.74 -11.63
CA ALA A 117 25.63 17.17 -11.56
C ALA A 117 24.92 17.74 -12.80
N LEU A 118 25.05 17.10 -13.98
CA LEU A 118 24.29 17.44 -15.19
C LEU A 118 22.76 17.40 -14.97
N LEU A 119 22.30 16.58 -14.02
CA LEU A 119 20.87 16.40 -13.70
C LEU A 119 20.36 17.39 -12.64
N ASP A 120 21.23 18.17 -11.98
CA ASP A 120 20.84 19.08 -10.90
C ASP A 120 19.69 20.02 -11.28
N PRO A 121 19.64 20.62 -12.49
CA PRO A 121 18.50 21.46 -12.90
C PRO A 121 17.18 20.67 -13.01
N LEU A 122 17.25 19.38 -13.37
CA LEU A 122 16.07 18.50 -13.44
C LEU A 122 15.62 18.06 -12.05
N VAL A 123 16.56 17.78 -11.15
CA VAL A 123 16.26 17.45 -9.75
C VAL A 123 15.62 18.65 -9.05
N ALA A 124 16.18 19.86 -9.22
CA ALA A 124 15.70 21.08 -8.58
C ALA A 124 14.25 21.44 -8.94
N ARG A 125 13.78 21.10 -10.14
CA ARG A 125 12.39 21.35 -10.56
C ARG A 125 11.39 20.27 -10.15
N THR A 126 11.84 19.19 -9.51
CA THR A 126 11.00 18.02 -9.19
C THR A 126 9.82 18.40 -8.29
N HIS A 127 10.04 19.25 -7.28
CA HIS A 127 8.97 19.67 -6.38
C HIS A 127 7.86 20.43 -7.14
N ALA A 128 8.23 21.47 -7.89
CA ALA A 128 7.30 22.24 -8.71
C ALA A 128 6.59 21.39 -9.77
N ALA A 129 7.27 20.39 -10.33
CA ALA A 129 6.66 19.46 -11.28
C ALA A 129 5.58 18.58 -10.63
N HIS A 130 5.77 18.15 -9.37
CA HIS A 130 4.76 17.40 -8.63
C HIS A 130 3.57 18.28 -8.25
N ASP A 131 3.80 19.53 -7.83
CA ASP A 131 2.72 20.48 -7.54
C ASP A 131 1.85 20.76 -8.78
N GLY A 132 2.48 20.77 -9.96
CA GLY A 132 1.79 20.97 -11.24
C GLY A 132 0.90 19.81 -11.69
N LEU A 133 0.88 18.67 -11.00
CA LEU A 133 0.04 17.51 -11.35
C LEU A 133 -1.43 17.70 -11.00
N PHE A 134 -1.74 18.63 -10.09
CA PHE A 134 -3.09 18.79 -9.55
C PHE A 134 -3.87 19.86 -10.32
N LYS A 135 -5.15 19.55 -10.60
CA LYS A 135 -6.07 20.56 -11.14
C LYS A 135 -6.24 21.71 -10.15
N PRO A 136 -6.39 22.97 -10.59
CA PRO A 136 -6.69 24.08 -9.69
C PRO A 136 -7.91 23.76 -8.82
N GLY A 137 -7.76 23.88 -7.49
CA GLY A 137 -8.81 23.57 -6.52
C GLY A 137 -8.89 22.10 -6.08
N ALA A 138 -8.09 21.20 -6.65
CA ALA A 138 -7.95 19.85 -6.10
C ALA A 138 -7.21 19.90 -4.76
N THR A 139 -7.84 19.37 -3.72
CA THR A 139 -7.17 19.07 -2.45
C THR A 139 -6.78 17.61 -2.46
N ALA A 140 -5.51 17.32 -2.21
CA ALA A 140 -5.06 15.98 -1.88
C ALA A 140 -4.74 15.96 -0.39
N ASP A 141 -5.70 15.51 0.40
CA ASP A 141 -5.68 15.49 1.86
C ASP A 141 -5.50 14.03 2.35
N PRO A 142 -4.55 13.74 3.28
CA PRO A 142 -4.46 12.43 3.92
C PRO A 142 -5.77 11.90 4.50
N GLN A 143 -6.70 12.78 4.87
CA GLN A 143 -8.00 12.44 5.39
C GLN A 143 -8.85 11.70 4.35
N GLU A 144 -8.64 11.92 3.06
CA GLU A 144 -9.31 11.17 1.99
C GLU A 144 -8.90 9.70 1.98
N VAL A 145 -7.62 9.42 2.24
CA VAL A 145 -7.12 8.04 2.39
C VAL A 145 -7.72 7.38 3.62
N ALA A 146 -7.79 8.10 4.74
CA ALA A 146 -8.39 7.59 5.98
C ALA A 146 -9.90 7.34 5.83
N ALA A 147 -10.61 8.23 5.13
CA ALA A 147 -12.01 8.07 4.80
C ALA A 147 -12.23 6.85 3.91
N GLU A 148 -11.36 6.63 2.91
CA GLU A 148 -11.45 5.48 2.03
C GLU A 148 -11.18 4.16 2.75
N ILE A 149 -10.17 4.11 3.63
CA ILE A 149 -9.93 2.95 4.49
C ILE A 149 -11.19 2.67 5.34
N SER A 150 -11.77 3.71 5.94
CA SER A 150 -12.98 3.56 6.76
C SER A 150 -14.16 3.03 5.95
N ARG A 151 -14.35 3.53 4.71
CA ARG A 151 -15.38 3.09 3.78
C ARG A 151 -15.19 1.62 3.39
N VAL A 152 -13.98 1.21 3.01
CA VAL A 152 -13.70 -0.18 2.63
C VAL A 152 -13.93 -1.13 3.81
N LEU A 153 -13.54 -0.71 5.02
CA LEU A 153 -13.73 -1.51 6.21
C LEU A 153 -15.21 -1.66 6.60
N SER A 154 -16.07 -0.69 6.28
CA SER A 154 -17.51 -0.76 6.55
C SER A 154 -18.30 -1.61 5.56
N LEU A 155 -17.73 -1.96 4.41
CA LEU A 155 -18.38 -2.86 3.45
C LEU A 155 -18.65 -4.25 4.07
N PRO A 156 -19.70 -4.96 3.66
CA PRO A 156 -19.90 -6.35 4.06
C PRO A 156 -18.70 -7.24 3.73
N ARG A 157 -18.57 -8.36 4.45
CA ARG A 157 -17.55 -9.38 4.15
C ARG A 157 -17.78 -9.94 2.75
N GLY A 158 -16.71 -10.04 1.96
CA GLY A 158 -16.75 -10.50 0.58
C GLY A 158 -17.05 -9.41 -0.46
N GLU A 159 -17.41 -8.20 -0.01
CA GLU A 159 -17.69 -7.06 -0.90
C GLU A 159 -16.54 -6.04 -0.94
N LYS A 160 -15.45 -6.28 -0.20
CA LYS A 160 -14.31 -5.36 -0.17
C LYS A 160 -13.55 -5.43 -1.49
N PRO A 161 -13.25 -4.27 -2.12
CA PRO A 161 -12.46 -4.28 -3.33
C PRO A 161 -11.02 -4.71 -3.02
N PHE A 162 -10.44 -5.49 -3.92
CA PHE A 162 -9.04 -5.91 -3.78
C PHE A 162 -8.08 -4.71 -3.80
N ARG A 163 -8.40 -3.68 -4.59
CA ARG A 163 -7.69 -2.41 -4.63
C ARG A 163 -8.65 -1.23 -4.55
N SER A 164 -8.22 -0.15 -3.91
CA SER A 164 -8.89 1.14 -3.98
C SER A 164 -7.88 2.26 -4.20
N VAL A 165 -8.08 3.07 -5.25
CA VAL A 165 -7.16 4.15 -5.61
C VAL A 165 -7.72 5.48 -5.09
N VAL A 166 -6.89 6.23 -4.38
CA VAL A 166 -7.20 7.58 -3.89
C VAL A 166 -6.18 8.53 -4.49
N ASP A 167 -6.47 9.09 -5.65
CA ASP A 167 -5.52 9.89 -6.43
C ASP A 167 -6.16 11.14 -7.05
N ALA A 168 -5.92 12.29 -6.42
CA ALA A 168 -6.43 13.57 -6.91
C ALA A 168 -5.74 14.04 -8.22
N SER A 169 -4.58 13.46 -8.59
CA SER A 169 -3.91 13.77 -9.86
C SER A 169 -4.61 13.14 -11.07
N HIS A 170 -5.49 12.14 -10.83
CA HIS A 170 -6.17 11.39 -11.88
C HIS A 170 -5.21 10.76 -12.90
N ALA A 171 -4.13 10.12 -12.42
CA ALA A 171 -3.11 9.54 -13.29
C ALA A 171 -3.55 8.26 -14.05
N GLY A 172 -4.81 7.84 -13.92
CA GLY A 172 -5.37 6.64 -14.59
C GLY A 172 -4.87 5.31 -14.02
N VAL A 173 -4.37 5.33 -12.78
CA VAL A 173 -3.75 4.17 -12.12
C VAL A 173 -4.76 3.06 -11.87
N ASP A 174 -6.01 3.42 -11.58
CA ASP A 174 -7.15 2.52 -11.37
C ASP A 174 -7.35 1.57 -12.56
N HIS A 175 -7.27 2.08 -13.79
CA HIS A 175 -7.40 1.26 -15.00
C HIS A 175 -6.23 0.27 -15.16
N VAL A 176 -5.01 0.75 -14.89
CA VAL A 176 -3.80 -0.08 -15.05
C VAL A 176 -3.78 -1.21 -14.04
N VAL A 177 -4.08 -0.93 -12.76
CA VAL A 177 -4.06 -1.96 -11.72
C VAL A 177 -5.20 -2.94 -11.87
N ALA A 178 -6.38 -2.50 -12.31
CA ALA A 178 -7.50 -3.40 -12.61
C ALA A 178 -7.13 -4.40 -13.70
N PHE A 179 -6.50 -3.94 -14.79
CA PHE A 179 -6.04 -4.83 -15.86
C PHE A 179 -4.91 -5.78 -15.40
N ALA A 180 -3.98 -5.28 -14.60
CA ALA A 180 -2.91 -6.10 -14.04
C ALA A 180 -3.45 -7.20 -13.12
N ASP A 181 -4.45 -6.89 -12.28
CA ASP A 181 -5.07 -7.87 -11.39
C ASP A 181 -5.86 -8.93 -12.17
N LEU A 182 -6.60 -8.55 -13.22
CA LEU A 182 -7.23 -9.53 -14.13
C LEU A 182 -6.21 -10.48 -14.76
N THR A 183 -5.05 -9.94 -15.16
CA THR A 183 -3.97 -10.74 -15.74
C THR A 183 -3.39 -11.72 -14.72
N ARG A 184 -3.18 -11.27 -13.47
CA ARG A 184 -2.70 -12.12 -12.37
C ARG A 184 -3.71 -13.21 -12.02
N GLU A 185 -4.99 -12.87 -11.93
CA GLU A 185 -6.06 -13.81 -11.66
C GLU A 185 -6.11 -14.91 -12.72
N ALA A 186 -6.10 -14.53 -14.00
CA ALA A 186 -6.09 -15.48 -15.12
C ALA A 186 -4.87 -16.41 -15.07
N PHE A 187 -3.70 -15.87 -14.71
CA PHE A 187 -2.49 -16.67 -14.56
C PHE A 187 -2.57 -17.66 -13.40
N VAL A 188 -3.04 -17.24 -12.22
CA VAL A 188 -3.23 -18.10 -11.03
C VAL A 188 -4.22 -19.22 -11.32
N ARG A 189 -5.33 -18.92 -12.02
CA ARG A 189 -6.30 -19.94 -12.46
C ARG A 189 -5.66 -20.95 -13.41
N ARG A 190 -4.84 -20.50 -14.37
CA ARG A 190 -4.12 -21.38 -15.30
C ARG A 190 -3.08 -22.26 -14.60
N LEU A 191 -2.47 -21.78 -13.52
CA LEU A 191 -1.57 -22.58 -12.68
C LEU A 191 -2.29 -23.65 -11.86
N GLY A 192 -3.62 -23.61 -11.78
CA GLY A 192 -4.41 -24.58 -11.02
C GLY A 192 -4.61 -24.22 -9.54
N PHE A 193 -4.45 -22.94 -9.16
CA PHE A 193 -4.61 -22.44 -7.79
C PHE A 193 -5.80 -21.48 -7.64
N ALA A 194 -6.89 -21.74 -8.36
CA ALA A 194 -8.06 -20.87 -8.40
C ALA A 194 -8.68 -20.65 -7.01
N GLU A 195 -8.57 -21.63 -6.11
CA GLU A 195 -9.05 -21.58 -4.74
C GLU A 195 -8.42 -20.44 -3.93
N THR A 196 -7.19 -20.04 -4.24
CA THR A 196 -6.48 -18.94 -3.54
C THR A 196 -7.06 -17.56 -3.84
N LEU A 197 -7.88 -17.46 -4.90
CA LEU A 197 -8.58 -16.24 -5.31
C LEU A 197 -9.94 -16.09 -4.62
N GLU A 198 -10.41 -17.14 -3.93
CA GLU A 198 -11.71 -17.19 -3.30
C GLU A 198 -11.56 -17.06 -1.78
N LEU A 199 -12.40 -16.21 -1.18
CA LEU A 199 -12.45 -16.06 0.27
C LEU A 199 -13.12 -17.29 0.88
N LYS A 200 -12.37 -18.06 1.66
CA LYS A 200 -12.95 -19.20 2.37
C LYS A 200 -13.95 -18.71 3.43
N PRO A 201 -15.13 -19.32 3.56
CA PRO A 201 -16.08 -19.00 4.63
C PRO A 201 -15.46 -19.18 6.02
#